data_AF-A0A2M8QT21-F1
#
_entry.id   AF-A0A2M8QT21-F1
#
_cell.length_a   1.000
_cell.length_b   1.000
_cell.length_c   1.000
_cell.angle_alpha   90.00
_cell.angle_beta   90.00
_cell.angle_gamma   90.00
#
_symmetry.space_group_name_H-M   'P 1'
#
loop_
_entity.id
_entity.type
_entity.pdbx_description
1 polymer ?
#
loop_
_entity_poly.entity_id
_entity_poly.type
_entity_poly.pdbx_seq_one_letter_code
_entity_poly.pdbx_strand_id
1 'polypeptide(L)'
;MDQPDKNRLPDMDEENSEQADAGSQAQDVAEDARLRSTDRAEDSERGGRPNPAQIIPDDTPDLVEKMEEMNRSGRIDTDAFAGEPQMDDEEDSLGPTEDED
;
A
#
# COMPACT_ATOMS: atom_id res chain seq x y z
N MET A 1 32.39 30.38 35.35
CA MET A 1 31.41 30.65 34.30
C MET A 1 31.38 29.40 33.42
N ASP A 2 30.60 28.41 33.82
CA ASP A 2 29.18 28.22 33.49
C ASP A 2 29.05 27.71 32.05
N GLN A 3 28.81 26.41 31.92
CA GLN A 3 28.44 25.76 30.67
C GLN A 3 26.93 25.56 30.68
N PRO A 4 26.18 26.30 29.85
CA PRO A 4 24.82 25.89 29.49
C PRO A 4 24.69 25.84 27.97
N ASP A 5 25.18 24.76 27.35
CA ASP A 5 24.86 24.43 25.95
C ASP A 5 24.48 22.94 25.80
N LYS A 6 23.71 22.44 26.78
CA LYS A 6 23.13 21.08 26.75
C LYS A 6 21.61 21.08 26.59
N ASN A 7 20.99 22.26 26.51
CA ASN A 7 19.53 22.45 26.47
C ASN A 7 19.06 23.32 25.30
N ARG A 8 19.83 23.44 24.21
CA ARG A 8 19.32 24.05 22.98
C ARG A 8 18.34 23.09 22.31
N LEU A 9 17.14 23.00 22.86
CA LEU A 9 15.96 22.63 22.09
C LEU A 9 15.88 23.61 20.92
N PRO A 10 15.49 23.18 19.70
CA PRO A 10 15.25 24.12 18.61
C PRO A 10 14.28 25.21 19.10
N ASP A 11 14.53 26.45 18.71
CA ASP A 11 13.70 27.60 19.07
C ASP A 11 12.25 27.27 18.70
N MET A 12 11.37 27.17 19.70
CA MET A 12 9.97 26.73 19.49
C MET A 12 9.14 27.73 18.67
N ASP A 13 9.70 28.89 18.35
CA ASP A 13 9.05 29.95 17.57
C ASP A 13 9.33 29.87 16.05
N GLU A 14 10.22 28.96 15.61
CA GLU A 14 10.49 28.70 14.19
C GLU A 14 9.76 27.44 13.71
N GLU A 15 8.42 27.48 13.74
CA GLU A 15 7.62 26.47 13.04
C GLU A 15 7.90 26.57 11.54
N ASN A 16 8.57 25.56 10.98
CA ASN A 16 8.78 25.48 9.55
C ASN A 16 7.43 25.12 8.89
N SER A 17 6.82 26.09 8.20
CA SER A 17 5.56 25.89 7.49
C SER A 17 5.63 24.78 6.44
N GLU A 18 6.82 24.46 5.90
CA GLU A 18 7.03 23.34 4.98
C GLU A 18 7.05 21.98 5.69
N GLN A 19 7.27 21.96 7.01
CA GLN A 19 7.20 20.74 7.83
C GLN A 19 5.87 20.64 8.62
N ALA A 20 5.09 21.72 8.66
CA ALA A 20 3.76 21.77 9.25
C ALA A 20 2.71 21.15 8.31
N ASP A 21 2.88 19.87 7.99
CA ASP A 21 2.10 19.15 6.97
C ASP A 21 1.13 18.16 7.62
N ALA A 22 0.31 18.70 8.53
CA ALA A 22 -0.69 17.94 9.28
C ALA A 22 -1.80 17.39 8.36
N GLY A 23 -2.20 16.13 8.57
CA GLY A 23 -3.20 15.43 7.77
C GLY A 23 -2.64 14.63 6.60
N SER A 24 -1.39 14.89 6.21
CA SER A 24 -0.65 14.15 5.18
C SER A 24 0.56 13.41 5.73
N GLN A 25 0.91 13.63 6.99
CA GLN A 25 1.90 12.80 7.67
C GLN A 25 1.46 11.34 7.70
N ALA A 26 2.43 10.42 7.66
CA ALA A 26 2.16 8.98 7.61
C ALA A 26 1.26 8.51 8.76
N GLN A 27 1.44 9.04 9.98
CA GLN A 27 0.59 8.70 11.12
C GLN A 27 -0.86 9.17 10.94
N ASP A 28 -1.07 10.36 10.39
CA ASP A 28 -2.40 10.95 10.20
C ASP A 28 -3.15 10.18 9.12
N VAL A 29 -2.47 9.82 8.03
CA VAL A 29 -3.00 8.98 6.94
C VAL A 29 -3.33 7.57 7.43
N ALA A 30 -2.45 6.97 8.23
CA ALA A 30 -2.69 5.64 8.79
C ALA A 30 -3.86 5.63 9.78
N GLU A 31 -4.03 6.68 10.58
CA GLU A 31 -5.17 6.84 11.48
C GLU A 31 -6.48 7.05 10.70
N ASP A 32 -6.49 7.91 9.68
CA ASP A 32 -7.66 8.12 8.81
C ASP A 32 -8.06 6.82 8.08
N ALA A 33 -7.08 6.10 7.52
CA ALA A 33 -7.32 4.83 6.85
C ALA A 33 -7.91 3.76 7.80
N ARG A 34 -7.48 3.73 9.07
CA ARG A 34 -8.04 2.84 10.10
C ARG A 34 -9.48 3.21 10.48
N LEU A 35 -9.80 4.50 10.54
CA LEU A 35 -11.13 4.99 10.93
C LEU A 35 -12.13 4.92 9.79
N ARG A 36 -11.66 4.86 8.55
CA ARG A 36 -12.49 4.69 7.38
C ARG A 36 -13.00 3.25 7.28
N SER A 37 -14.28 3.04 7.59
CA SER A 37 -14.98 1.80 7.20
C SER A 37 -14.93 1.68 5.68
N THR A 38 -14.14 0.73 5.19
CA THR A 38 -13.95 0.46 3.77
C THR A 38 -14.51 -0.90 3.39
N ASP A 39 -15.60 -1.32 4.05
CA ASP A 39 -16.32 -2.52 3.62
C ASP A 39 -17.15 -2.21 2.37
N ARG A 40 -16.45 -2.10 1.24
CA ARG A 40 -16.99 -2.06 -0.12
C ARG A 40 -16.90 -3.43 -0.79
N ALA A 41 -16.58 -4.48 -0.04
CA ALA A 41 -16.52 -5.81 -0.61
C ALA A 41 -17.95 -6.22 -1.00
N GLU A 42 -18.21 -6.23 -2.30
CA GLU A 42 -19.32 -6.99 -2.86
C GLU A 42 -18.85 -8.45 -3.00
N ASP A 43 -19.77 -9.41 -2.91
CA ASP A 43 -19.43 -10.80 -3.18
C ASP A 43 -18.89 -10.93 -4.61
N SER A 44 -17.91 -11.82 -4.80
CA SER A 44 -17.40 -12.15 -6.14
C SER A 44 -18.53 -12.67 -7.03
N GLU A 45 -18.70 -12.07 -8.21
CA GLU A 45 -19.63 -12.51 -9.24
C GLU A 45 -18.89 -12.96 -10.48
N ARG A 46 -18.75 -14.28 -10.62
CA ARG A 46 -18.24 -14.90 -11.84
C ARG A 46 -19.35 -14.92 -12.90
N GLY A 47 -19.02 -14.50 -14.13
CA GLY A 47 -19.97 -14.19 -15.20
C GLY A 47 -21.00 -15.28 -15.56
N GLY A 48 -22.05 -14.85 -16.28
CA GLY A 48 -23.23 -15.64 -16.63
C GLY A 48 -23.03 -16.76 -17.67
N ARG A 49 -24.00 -16.94 -18.56
CA ARG A 49 -24.02 -18.08 -19.51
C ARG A 49 -22.80 -18.05 -20.44
N PRO A 50 -22.23 -19.21 -20.80
CA PRO A 50 -21.03 -19.28 -21.64
C PRO A 50 -21.23 -18.51 -22.94
N ASN A 51 -20.37 -17.52 -23.17
CA ASN A 51 -20.42 -16.65 -24.34
C ASN A 51 -19.24 -16.98 -25.28
N PRO A 52 -19.48 -17.47 -26.51
CA PRO A 52 -18.40 -17.82 -27.43
C PRO A 52 -17.56 -16.61 -27.91
N ALA A 53 -18.00 -15.38 -27.65
CA ALA A 53 -17.25 -14.16 -27.92
C ALA A 53 -16.53 -13.61 -26.67
N GLN A 54 -16.49 -14.36 -25.58
CA GLN A 54 -15.86 -13.94 -24.34
C GLN A 54 -14.34 -13.91 -24.47
N ILE A 55 -13.75 -12.77 -24.10
CA ILE A 55 -12.30 -12.55 -24.17
C ILE A 55 -11.61 -13.02 -22.88
N ILE A 56 -12.27 -12.85 -21.74
CA ILE A 56 -11.75 -13.21 -20.42
C ILE A 56 -12.32 -14.58 -20.03
N PRO A 57 -11.49 -15.63 -19.90
CA PRO A 57 -11.93 -16.95 -19.47
C PRO A 57 -12.70 -16.93 -18.15
N ASP A 58 -13.70 -17.80 -18.01
CA ASP A 58 -14.53 -17.93 -16.79
C ASP A 58 -13.72 -18.37 -15.55
N ASP A 59 -12.53 -18.92 -15.71
CA ASP A 59 -11.62 -19.31 -14.64
C ASP A 59 -10.68 -18.18 -14.20
N THR A 60 -10.71 -17.02 -14.85
CA THR A 60 -9.92 -15.85 -14.46
C THR A 60 -10.45 -15.28 -13.15
N PRO A 61 -9.62 -15.11 -12.11
CA PRO A 61 -10.07 -14.54 -10.85
C PRO A 61 -10.44 -13.07 -11.01
N ASP A 62 -11.52 -12.67 -10.36
CA ASP A 62 -11.94 -11.26 -10.34
C ASP A 62 -11.20 -10.46 -9.25
N LEU A 63 -11.51 -9.16 -9.15
CA LEU A 63 -10.87 -8.27 -8.20
C LEU A 63 -11.10 -8.69 -6.74
N VAL A 64 -12.30 -9.18 -6.41
CA VAL A 64 -12.65 -9.58 -5.06
C VAL A 64 -11.93 -10.87 -4.70
N GLU A 65 -11.92 -11.86 -5.60
CA GLU A 65 -11.17 -13.10 -5.42
C GLU A 65 -9.67 -12.85 -5.20
N LYS A 66 -9.08 -11.91 -5.98
CA LYS A 66 -7.69 -11.47 -5.79
C LYS A 66 -7.47 -10.75 -4.45
N MET A 67 -8.40 -9.88 -4.04
CA MET A 67 -8.32 -9.21 -2.72
C MET A 67 -8.42 -10.20 -1.55
N GLU A 68 -9.30 -11.20 -1.65
CA GLU A 68 -9.41 -12.25 -0.65
C GLU A 68 -8.16 -13.13 -0.59
N GLU A 69 -7.56 -13.42 -1.73
CA GLU A 69 -6.28 -14.13 -1.82
C GLU A 69 -5.18 -13.33 -1.11
N MET A 70 -5.05 -12.03 -1.39
CA MET A 70 -4.07 -11.15 -0.72
C MET A 70 -4.29 -11.11 0.79
N ASN A 71 -5.54 -11.01 1.25
CA ASN A 71 -5.85 -10.99 2.67
C ASN A 71 -5.51 -12.33 3.35
N ARG A 72 -5.73 -13.45 2.66
CA ARG A 72 -5.41 -14.80 3.15
C ARG A 72 -3.92 -15.07 3.18
N SER A 73 -3.20 -14.64 2.14
CA SER A 73 -1.76 -14.87 1.99
C SER A 73 -0.93 -13.90 2.83
N GLY A 74 -1.48 -12.73 3.15
CA GLY A 74 -0.76 -11.63 3.77
C GLY A 74 0.24 -10.93 2.84
N ARG A 75 0.22 -11.25 1.54
CA ARG A 75 1.07 -10.67 0.51
C ARG A 75 0.23 -9.95 -0.53
N ILE A 76 0.72 -8.81 -1.01
CA ILE A 76 0.07 -8.01 -2.03
C ILE A 76 0.51 -8.52 -3.41
N ASP A 77 -0.41 -8.53 -4.37
CA ASP A 77 -0.11 -8.81 -5.78
C ASP A 77 0.71 -7.64 -6.37
N THR A 78 1.94 -7.93 -6.79
CA THR A 78 2.87 -6.96 -7.38
C THR A 78 3.05 -7.16 -8.88
N ASP A 79 2.22 -7.98 -9.54
CA ASP A 79 2.39 -8.36 -10.94
C ASP A 79 2.32 -7.14 -11.89
N ALA A 80 1.67 -6.06 -11.47
CA ALA A 80 1.64 -4.80 -12.21
C ALA A 80 3.04 -4.19 -12.45
N PHE A 81 4.00 -4.53 -11.59
CA PHE A 81 5.39 -4.08 -11.64
C PHE A 81 6.34 -5.18 -12.15
N ALA A 82 5.81 -6.32 -12.59
CA ALA A 82 6.63 -7.41 -13.12
C ALA A 82 7.48 -6.90 -14.31
N GLY A 83 8.79 -7.12 -14.23
CA GLY A 83 9.77 -6.64 -15.21
C GLY A 83 10.28 -5.21 -15.00
N GLU A 84 9.81 -4.50 -13.98
CA GLU A 84 10.43 -3.25 -13.54
C GLU A 84 11.54 -3.51 -12.50
N PRO A 85 12.67 -2.78 -12.55
CA PRO A 85 13.71 -2.92 -11.55
C PRO A 85 13.19 -2.63 -10.14
N GLN A 86 13.43 -3.53 -9.20
CA GLN A 86 13.22 -3.26 -7.78
C GLN A 86 14.28 -2.27 -7.31
N MET A 87 13.84 -1.10 -6.85
CA MET A 87 14.72 -0.07 -6.26
C MET A 87 14.65 -0.05 -4.72
N ASP A 88 13.85 -0.94 -4.14
CA ASP A 88 13.71 -1.11 -2.69
C ASP A 88 14.84 -2.01 -2.16
N ASP A 89 15.37 -1.69 -0.98
CA ASP A 89 16.38 -2.49 -0.30
C ASP A 89 15.78 -3.61 0.56
N GLU A 90 14.46 -3.60 0.77
CA GLU A 90 13.71 -4.65 1.49
C GLU A 90 13.04 -5.69 0.56
N GLU A 91 13.85 -6.37 -0.26
CA GLU A 91 13.44 -7.36 -1.28
C GLU A 91 12.60 -8.54 -0.72
N ASP A 92 12.78 -8.90 0.56
CA ASP A 92 12.11 -10.05 1.19
C ASP A 92 10.66 -9.74 1.63
N SER A 93 10.29 -8.45 1.74
CA SER A 93 9.02 -8.03 2.36
C SER A 93 7.80 -8.18 1.44
N LEU A 94 7.98 -8.00 0.13
CA LEU A 94 6.91 -8.06 -0.87
C LEU A 94 6.80 -9.44 -1.55
N GLY A 95 7.72 -10.36 -1.24
CA GLY A 95 7.79 -11.68 -1.86
C GLY A 95 8.74 -11.72 -3.06
N PRO A 96 8.93 -12.91 -3.67
CA PRO A 96 9.89 -13.08 -4.75
C PRO A 96 9.47 -12.24 -5.96
N THR A 97 10.26 -11.21 -6.25
CA THR A 97 10.22 -10.51 -7.53
C THR A 97 10.92 -11.40 -8.55
N GLU A 98 10.37 -11.52 -9.77
CA GLU A 98 11.00 -12.35 -10.80
C GLU A 98 12.40 -11.79 -11.10
N ASP A 99 13.45 -12.53 -10.69
CA ASP A 99 14.83 -12.25 -11.07
C ASP A 99 14.94 -12.30 -12.60
N GLU A 100 15.56 -11.27 -13.20
CA GLU A 100 15.94 -11.27 -14.62
C GLU A 100 16.85 -12.48 -14.93
N ASP A 101 16.34 -13.45 -15.70
CA ASP A 101 17.13 -14.55 -16.29
C ASP A 101 18.31 -14.06 -17.17
#